data_AF-A0A831XW28-F1
#
_entry.id   AF-A0A831XW28-F1
#
_cell.length_a   1.000
_cell.length_b   1.000
_cell.length_c   1.000
_cell.angle_alpha   90.00
_cell.angle_beta   90.00
_cell.angle_gamma   90.00
#
_symmetry.space_group_name_H-M   'P 1'
#
loop_
_entity.id
_entity.type
_entity.pdbx_description
1 polymer ?
#
loop_
_entity_poly.entity_id
_entity_poly.type
_entity_poly.pdbx_seq_one_letter_code
_entity_poly.pdbx_strand_id
1 'polypeptide(L)'
;MKNDIFAEGISLLSQPVMPLVSMVQFIYLTGPFATVGEVIGELPEPIETGRARYENPRALLSGYLDILAGFEKVKEGAFTPPVVVDEENNPVDGFAAALAVIQQQLLTAELERINSVLCGPCQCTLCCVGPVQSMAQEFFEIPLAGGELDLFTAGRCDNAASRNSLPLDDDELLWEGRPFYQVAEPALFHWKKGWSLILPRGSTCPNLNDRGQCRMYDDRPEVCRRPQIFPYMIEPLESVEGDAPAMRIRQSLLAVVDCPYVRALQDEIADYAAASELNLVLKQNKS
;
A
#
# COMPACT_ATOMS: atom_id res chain seq x y z
N MET A 1 -24.54 -11.72 -10.51
CA MET A 1 -25.07 -10.46 -9.94
C MET A 1 -24.12 -9.76 -8.97
N LYS A 2 -23.69 -10.34 -7.82
CA LYS A 2 -22.65 -9.70 -6.98
C LYS A 2 -21.26 -9.68 -7.63
N ASN A 3 -20.91 -10.68 -8.44
CA ASN A 3 -19.59 -10.78 -9.07
C ASN A 3 -19.43 -9.87 -10.30
N ASP A 4 -20.52 -9.40 -10.91
CA ASP A 4 -20.44 -8.64 -12.16
C ASP A 4 -19.85 -7.24 -11.93
N ILE A 5 -20.12 -6.62 -10.77
CA ILE A 5 -19.58 -5.29 -10.42
C ILE A 5 -18.08 -5.33 -10.08
N PHE A 6 -17.55 -6.50 -9.73
CA PHE A 6 -16.14 -6.70 -9.40
C PHE A 6 -15.40 -7.52 -10.47
N ALA A 7 -16.02 -7.78 -11.62
CA ALA A 7 -15.49 -8.71 -12.62
C ALA A 7 -14.05 -8.37 -13.05
N GLU A 8 -13.76 -7.08 -13.27
CA GLU A 8 -12.42 -6.62 -13.59
C GLU A 8 -11.43 -6.92 -12.45
N GLY A 9 -11.76 -6.53 -11.21
CA GLY A 9 -10.89 -6.77 -10.06
C GLY A 9 -10.70 -8.26 -9.72
N ILE A 10 -11.73 -9.09 -9.91
CA ILE A 10 -11.62 -10.55 -9.79
C ILE A 10 -10.67 -11.11 -10.86
N SER A 11 -10.76 -10.62 -12.09
CA SER A 11 -9.82 -11.01 -13.15
C SER A 11 -8.38 -10.69 -12.75
N LEU A 12 -8.14 -9.54 -12.10
CA LEU A 12 -6.80 -9.19 -11.62
C LEU A 12 -6.34 -10.07 -10.45
N LEU A 13 -7.22 -10.34 -9.47
CA LEU A 13 -6.93 -11.24 -8.35
C LEU A 13 -6.59 -12.67 -8.83
N SER A 14 -7.16 -13.10 -9.95
CA SER A 14 -6.89 -14.43 -10.54
C SER A 14 -5.53 -14.54 -11.27
N GLN A 15 -4.81 -13.44 -11.41
CA GLN A 15 -3.51 -13.38 -12.11
C GLN A 15 -2.44 -12.66 -11.27
N PRO A 16 -2.15 -13.14 -10.04
CA PRO A 16 -1.11 -12.54 -9.20
C PRO A 16 0.23 -12.53 -9.92
N VAL A 17 1.01 -11.46 -9.78
CA VAL A 17 2.29 -11.33 -10.48
C VAL A 17 3.38 -12.24 -9.88
N MET A 18 3.26 -12.58 -8.59
CA MET A 18 4.32 -13.26 -7.82
C MET A 18 4.81 -14.59 -8.40
N PRO A 19 3.96 -15.52 -8.87
CA PRO A 19 4.44 -16.74 -9.54
C PRO A 19 5.39 -16.48 -10.72
N LEU A 20 5.05 -15.47 -11.55
CA LEU A 20 5.90 -15.09 -12.67
C LEU A 20 7.19 -14.42 -12.21
N VAL A 21 7.12 -13.59 -11.17
CA VAL A 21 8.31 -12.96 -10.57
C VAL A 21 9.26 -14.03 -10.04
N SER A 22 8.78 -15.03 -9.32
CA SER A 22 9.59 -16.13 -8.79
C SER A 22 10.27 -16.92 -9.92
N MET A 23 9.56 -17.18 -11.03
CA MET A 23 10.15 -17.80 -12.22
C MET A 23 11.26 -16.94 -12.84
N VAL A 24 10.99 -15.66 -13.08
CA VAL A 24 11.98 -14.73 -13.66
C VAL A 24 13.20 -14.58 -12.76
N GLN A 25 12.99 -14.42 -11.46
CA GLN A 25 14.03 -14.34 -10.46
C GLN A 25 14.93 -15.58 -10.54
N PHE A 26 14.34 -16.77 -10.51
CA PHE A 26 15.10 -18.02 -10.58
C PHE A 26 15.91 -18.12 -11.87
N ILE A 27 15.30 -17.87 -13.02
CA ILE A 27 15.95 -17.95 -14.33
C ILE A 27 17.08 -16.91 -14.46
N TYR A 28 16.83 -15.67 -14.02
CA TYR A 28 17.82 -14.59 -14.10
C TYR A 28 19.05 -14.85 -13.24
N LEU A 29 18.85 -15.31 -12.00
CA LEU A 29 19.93 -15.51 -11.04
C LEU A 29 20.77 -16.76 -11.33
N THR A 30 20.16 -17.79 -11.91
CA THR A 30 20.84 -19.05 -12.23
C THR A 30 21.33 -19.13 -13.67
N GLY A 31 20.75 -18.34 -14.57
CA GLY A 31 21.01 -18.37 -16.00
C GLY A 31 22.06 -17.34 -16.49
N PRO A 32 22.52 -17.50 -17.74
CA PRO A 32 23.52 -16.64 -18.37
C PRO A 32 22.91 -15.36 -18.97
N PHE A 33 21.90 -14.78 -18.31
CA PHE A 33 21.22 -13.56 -18.75
C PHE A 33 21.91 -12.32 -18.20
N ALA A 34 22.04 -11.28 -19.04
CA ALA A 34 22.61 -9.99 -18.66
C ALA A 34 21.57 -9.15 -17.93
N THR A 35 20.33 -9.13 -18.42
CA THR A 35 19.24 -8.32 -17.85
C THR A 35 18.00 -9.15 -17.52
N VAL A 36 17.18 -8.64 -16.62
CA VAL A 36 15.85 -9.21 -16.33
C VAL A 36 14.93 -9.05 -17.55
N GLY A 37 15.11 -7.98 -18.33
CA GLY A 37 14.38 -7.75 -19.58
C GLY A 37 14.60 -8.87 -20.62
N GLU A 38 15.81 -9.41 -20.72
CA GLU A 38 16.10 -10.57 -21.59
C GLU A 38 15.31 -11.80 -21.16
N VAL A 39 15.29 -12.10 -19.86
CA VAL A 39 14.52 -13.23 -19.31
C VAL A 39 13.04 -13.08 -19.63
N ILE A 40 12.48 -11.89 -19.41
CA ILE A 40 11.07 -11.59 -19.72
C ILE A 40 10.80 -11.77 -21.21
N GLY A 41 11.71 -11.31 -22.08
CA GLY A 41 11.59 -11.44 -23.53
C GLY A 41 11.51 -12.89 -24.03
N GLU A 42 12.11 -13.83 -23.30
CA GLU A 42 12.15 -15.26 -23.64
C GLU A 42 11.02 -16.09 -23.02
N LEU A 43 10.18 -15.51 -22.14
CA LEU A 43 9.09 -16.26 -21.51
C LEU A 43 8.09 -16.79 -22.56
N PRO A 44 7.60 -18.05 -22.42
CA PRO A 44 6.54 -18.56 -23.28
C PRO A 44 5.23 -17.80 -23.05
N GLU A 45 4.35 -17.79 -24.05
CA GLU A 45 3.00 -17.25 -23.96
C GLU A 45 2.03 -18.28 -24.57
N PRO A 46 1.07 -18.85 -23.80
CA PRO A 46 0.74 -18.57 -22.40
C PRO A 46 1.63 -19.29 -21.37
N ILE A 47 1.55 -18.88 -20.10
CA ILE A 47 2.08 -19.62 -18.93
C ILE A 47 0.93 -20.06 -18.04
N GLU A 48 0.93 -21.31 -17.61
CA GLU A 48 0.01 -21.83 -16.60
C GLU A 48 0.82 -22.26 -15.36
N THR A 49 0.35 -21.82 -14.21
CA THR A 49 0.85 -22.22 -12.89
C THR A 49 -0.23 -23.06 -12.20
N GLY A 50 0.09 -23.69 -11.07
CA GLY A 50 -0.91 -24.50 -10.36
C GLY A 50 -2.17 -23.75 -9.91
N ARG A 51 -2.16 -22.40 -9.93
CA ARG A 51 -3.27 -21.57 -9.43
C ARG A 51 -3.70 -20.43 -10.38
N ALA A 52 -2.94 -20.13 -11.43
CA ALA A 52 -3.21 -19.01 -12.32
C ALA A 52 -2.75 -19.27 -13.76
N ARG A 53 -3.44 -18.69 -14.73
CA ARG A 53 -3.08 -18.73 -16.16
C ARG A 53 -2.88 -17.33 -16.70
N TYR A 54 -1.74 -17.13 -17.35
CA TYR A 54 -1.27 -15.87 -17.90
C TYR A 54 -1.22 -15.97 -19.42
N GLU A 55 -2.11 -15.27 -20.11
CA GLU A 55 -2.11 -15.24 -21.58
C GLU A 55 -0.95 -14.44 -22.13
N ASN A 56 -0.63 -13.31 -21.48
CA ASN A 56 0.41 -12.36 -21.93
C ASN A 56 1.40 -12.05 -20.77
N PRO A 57 2.14 -13.04 -20.26
CA PRO A 57 3.05 -12.87 -19.12
C PRO A 57 4.13 -11.81 -19.37
N ARG A 58 4.59 -11.64 -20.62
CA ARG A 58 5.60 -10.62 -20.95
C ARG A 58 5.03 -9.22 -20.77
N ALA A 59 3.83 -8.97 -21.28
CA ALA A 59 3.16 -7.68 -21.14
C ALA A 59 2.87 -7.35 -19.67
N LEU A 60 2.43 -8.35 -18.89
CA LEU A 60 2.18 -8.19 -17.46
C LEU A 60 3.45 -7.78 -16.71
N LEU A 61 4.55 -8.51 -16.89
CA LEU A 61 5.82 -8.24 -16.21
C LEU A 61 6.51 -6.97 -16.70
N SER A 62 6.30 -6.57 -17.96
CA SER A 62 6.87 -5.35 -18.53
C SER A 62 6.44 -4.10 -17.75
N GLY A 63 5.23 -4.11 -17.17
CA GLY A 63 4.72 -3.04 -16.31
C GLY A 63 5.49 -2.89 -14.97
N TYR A 64 6.34 -3.84 -14.62
CA TYR A 64 7.12 -3.87 -13.38
C TYR A 64 8.63 -3.84 -13.60
N LEU A 65 9.10 -3.59 -14.84
CA LEU A 65 10.53 -3.64 -15.19
C LEU A 65 11.41 -2.77 -14.28
N ASP A 66 10.97 -1.56 -13.95
CA ASP A 66 11.73 -0.64 -13.11
C ASP A 66 12.00 -1.22 -11.71
N ILE A 67 11.02 -1.96 -11.16
CA ILE A 67 11.14 -2.63 -9.86
C ILE A 67 11.97 -3.92 -10.02
N LEU A 68 11.69 -4.69 -11.07
CA LEU A 68 12.38 -5.96 -11.36
C LEU A 68 13.87 -5.79 -11.68
N ALA A 69 14.28 -4.65 -12.23
CA ALA A 69 15.69 -4.27 -12.39
C ALA A 69 16.45 -4.22 -11.04
N GLY A 70 15.73 -4.20 -9.91
CA GLY A 70 16.30 -4.44 -8.59
C GLY A 70 17.07 -5.77 -8.50
N PHE A 71 16.64 -6.83 -9.18
CA PHE A 71 17.36 -8.11 -9.17
C PHE A 71 18.73 -8.04 -9.84
N GLU A 72 18.90 -7.16 -10.83
CA GLU A 72 20.20 -6.92 -11.49
C GLU A 72 21.18 -6.33 -10.47
N LYS A 73 20.75 -5.31 -9.72
CA LYS A 73 21.54 -4.72 -8.64
C LYS A 73 21.90 -5.73 -7.56
N VAL A 74 21.00 -6.67 -7.27
CA VAL A 74 21.27 -7.77 -6.32
C VAL A 74 22.34 -8.71 -6.89
N LYS A 75 22.22 -9.14 -8.15
CA LYS A 75 23.20 -10.03 -8.82
C LYS A 75 24.59 -9.39 -8.91
N GLU A 76 24.65 -8.07 -9.08
CA GLU A 76 25.89 -7.28 -9.13
C GLU A 76 26.47 -6.93 -7.75
N GLY A 77 25.74 -7.18 -6.65
CA GLY A 77 26.14 -6.76 -5.31
C GLY A 77 26.05 -5.25 -5.04
N ALA A 78 25.32 -4.51 -5.89
CA ALA A 78 25.12 -3.06 -5.79
C ALA A 78 23.88 -2.67 -4.98
N PHE A 79 23.11 -3.63 -4.47
CA PHE A 79 21.94 -3.39 -3.63
C PHE A 79 22.32 -3.43 -2.14
N THR A 80 22.03 -2.35 -1.40
CA THR A 80 22.20 -2.31 0.06
C THR A 80 20.82 -2.37 0.72
N PRO A 81 20.35 -3.54 1.17
CA PRO A 81 19.06 -3.64 1.84
C PRO A 81 19.12 -3.00 3.24
N PRO A 82 17.97 -2.62 3.83
CA PRO A 82 17.88 -2.37 5.26
C PRO A 82 18.26 -3.62 6.05
N VAL A 83 18.54 -3.47 7.36
CA VAL A 83 18.71 -4.61 8.24
C VAL A 83 17.38 -5.35 8.33
N VAL A 84 17.37 -6.64 8.01
CA VAL A 84 16.18 -7.50 8.07
C VAL A 84 16.42 -8.63 9.05
N VAL A 85 15.42 -8.92 9.88
CA VAL A 85 15.40 -10.05 10.81
C VAL A 85 14.22 -10.98 10.53
N ASP A 86 14.31 -12.23 10.98
CA ASP A 86 13.22 -13.19 10.95
C ASP A 86 12.25 -13.02 12.14
N GLU A 87 11.30 -13.94 12.29
CA GLU A 87 10.32 -13.92 13.39
C GLU A 87 10.95 -14.13 14.77
N GLU A 88 12.12 -14.77 14.84
CA GLU A 88 12.89 -15.01 16.07
C GLU A 88 13.89 -13.89 16.39
N ASN A 89 13.95 -12.85 15.54
CA ASN A 89 14.91 -11.74 15.55
C ASN A 89 16.34 -12.10 15.16
N ASN A 90 16.54 -13.20 14.43
CA ASN A 90 17.84 -13.51 13.85
C ASN A 90 18.05 -12.69 12.57
N PRO A 91 19.27 -12.20 12.28
CA PRO A 91 19.57 -11.53 11.03
C PRO A 91 19.33 -12.43 9.82
N VAL A 92 18.62 -11.88 8.83
CA VAL A 92 18.46 -12.49 7.51
C VAL A 92 19.65 -12.09 6.64
N ASP A 93 20.10 -12.98 5.76
CA ASP A 93 21.20 -12.67 4.86
C ASP A 93 20.82 -11.54 3.87
N GLY A 94 21.83 -10.78 3.43
CA GLY A 94 21.60 -9.59 2.59
C GLY A 94 20.90 -9.90 1.27
N PHE A 95 21.05 -11.12 0.74
CA PHE A 95 20.39 -11.50 -0.50
C PHE A 95 18.89 -11.72 -0.27
N ALA A 96 18.51 -12.52 0.72
CA ALA A 96 17.10 -12.71 1.10
C ALA A 96 16.43 -11.39 1.54
N ALA A 97 17.15 -10.52 2.25
CA ALA A 97 16.68 -9.19 2.62
C ALA A 97 16.37 -8.32 1.39
N ALA A 98 17.26 -8.31 0.40
CA ALA A 98 17.05 -7.55 -0.83
C ALA A 98 15.86 -8.08 -1.63
N LEU A 99 15.70 -9.40 -1.73
CA LEU A 99 14.55 -10.02 -2.38
C LEU A 99 13.24 -9.63 -1.70
N ALA A 100 13.18 -9.68 -0.38
CA ALA A 100 11.97 -9.32 0.37
C ALA A 100 11.56 -7.85 0.15
N VAL A 101 12.53 -6.94 0.02
CA VAL A 101 12.27 -5.53 -0.33
C VAL A 101 11.69 -5.38 -1.74
N ILE A 102 12.29 -6.06 -2.73
CA ILE A 102 11.79 -6.01 -4.12
C ILE A 102 10.38 -6.60 -4.22
N GLN A 103 10.13 -7.72 -3.53
CA GLN A 103 8.83 -8.36 -3.46
C GLN A 103 7.79 -7.45 -2.78
N GLN A 104 8.15 -6.75 -1.69
CA GLN A 104 7.31 -5.75 -1.06
C GLN A 104 6.88 -4.67 -2.07
N GLN A 105 7.82 -4.15 -2.87
CA GLN A 105 7.55 -3.10 -3.84
C GLN A 105 6.62 -3.60 -4.97
N LEU A 106 6.89 -4.79 -5.50
CA LEU A 106 6.08 -5.41 -6.56
C LEU A 106 4.64 -5.65 -6.11
N LEU A 107 4.48 -6.30 -4.96
CA LEU A 107 3.16 -6.57 -4.40
C LEU A 107 2.42 -5.28 -4.05
N THR A 108 3.13 -4.25 -3.55
CA THR A 108 2.51 -2.95 -3.26
C THR A 108 1.95 -2.34 -4.55
N ALA A 109 2.76 -2.27 -5.61
CA ALA A 109 2.33 -1.70 -6.89
C ALA A 109 1.19 -2.50 -7.54
N GLU A 110 1.24 -3.83 -7.49
CA GLU A 110 0.15 -4.68 -7.98
C GLU A 110 -1.14 -4.47 -7.19
N LEU A 111 -1.06 -4.57 -5.87
CA LEU A 111 -2.23 -4.48 -5.01
C LEU A 111 -2.85 -3.10 -5.10
N GLU A 112 -2.09 -2.00 -5.14
CA GLU A 112 -2.65 -0.65 -5.34
C GLU A 112 -3.57 -0.57 -6.58
N ARG A 113 -3.16 -1.17 -7.69
CA ARG A 113 -3.99 -1.27 -8.91
C ARG A 113 -5.27 -2.08 -8.65
N ILE A 114 -5.14 -3.26 -8.04
CA ILE A 114 -6.29 -4.14 -7.74
C ILE A 114 -7.28 -3.44 -6.79
N ASN A 115 -6.79 -2.85 -5.70
CA ASN A 115 -7.59 -2.12 -4.73
C ASN A 115 -8.32 -0.94 -5.38
N SER A 116 -7.67 -0.22 -6.32
CA SER A 116 -8.30 0.86 -7.07
C SER A 116 -9.51 0.37 -7.87
N VAL A 117 -9.35 -0.73 -8.61
CA VAL A 117 -10.43 -1.29 -9.43
C VAL A 117 -11.58 -1.81 -8.55
N LEU A 118 -11.26 -2.47 -7.44
CA LEU A 118 -12.26 -3.05 -6.53
C LEU A 118 -12.99 -2.01 -5.68
N CYS A 119 -12.31 -0.91 -5.32
CA CYS A 119 -12.88 0.12 -4.45
C CYS A 119 -13.91 1.00 -5.18
N GLY A 120 -13.65 1.38 -6.44
CA GLY A 120 -14.51 2.29 -7.21
C GLY A 120 -16.00 1.92 -7.21
N PRO A 121 -16.37 0.66 -7.50
CA PRO A 121 -17.78 0.22 -7.50
C PRO A 121 -18.45 0.23 -6.13
N CYS A 122 -17.70 0.25 -5.02
CA CYS A 122 -18.25 0.12 -3.68
C CYS A 122 -19.02 1.37 -3.20
N GLN A 123 -18.76 2.55 -3.78
CA GLN A 123 -19.29 3.84 -3.31
C GLN A 123 -19.13 4.05 -1.79
N CYS A 124 -18.04 3.52 -1.24
CA CYS A 124 -17.75 3.54 0.18
C CYS A 124 -17.10 4.86 0.57
N THR A 125 -17.55 5.46 1.67
CA THR A 125 -16.99 6.72 2.19
C THR A 125 -16.08 6.52 3.39
N LEU A 126 -15.80 5.27 3.78
CA LEU A 126 -15.17 4.93 5.06
C LEU A 126 -13.78 5.59 5.24
N CYS A 127 -12.97 5.67 4.18
CA CYS A 127 -11.66 6.34 4.21
C CYS A 127 -11.74 7.86 3.99
N CYS A 128 -12.91 8.40 3.64
CA CYS A 128 -13.12 9.79 3.26
C CYS A 128 -13.87 10.60 4.31
N VAL A 129 -14.19 10.03 5.47
CA VAL A 129 -14.89 10.71 6.57
C VAL A 129 -14.09 10.62 7.85
N GLY A 130 -14.12 11.68 8.64
CA GLY A 130 -13.54 11.71 9.97
C GLY A 130 -14.28 10.78 10.95
N PRO A 131 -13.79 10.64 12.19
CA PRO A 131 -14.42 9.78 13.19
C PRO A 131 -15.87 10.16 13.45
N VAL A 132 -16.72 9.17 13.72
CA VAL A 132 -18.09 9.42 14.23
C VAL A 132 -18.06 9.59 15.75
N GLN A 133 -19.11 10.14 16.35
CA GLN A 133 -19.17 10.44 17.79
C GLN A 133 -18.91 9.25 18.73
N SER A 134 -19.18 8.03 18.29
CA SER A 134 -18.94 6.82 19.09
C SER A 134 -17.50 6.31 19.06
N MET A 135 -16.65 6.82 18.16
CA MET A 135 -15.24 6.39 18.04
C MET A 135 -14.37 7.06 19.10
N ALA A 136 -13.33 6.37 19.57
CA ALA A 136 -12.36 6.93 20.52
C ALA A 136 -11.43 7.96 19.86
N GLN A 137 -11.21 7.85 18.55
CA GLN A 137 -10.37 8.77 17.80
C GLN A 137 -11.05 10.13 17.61
N GLU A 138 -10.28 11.21 17.77
CA GLU A 138 -10.77 12.58 17.58
C GLU A 138 -10.63 13.05 16.12
N PHE A 139 -9.67 12.51 15.38
CA PHE A 139 -9.45 12.80 13.98
C PHE A 139 -8.92 11.58 13.23
N PHE A 140 -8.97 11.64 11.90
CA PHE A 140 -8.16 10.79 11.04
C PHE A 140 -7.16 11.64 10.26
N GLU A 141 -5.96 11.10 10.07
CA GLU A 141 -4.88 11.73 9.33
C GLU A 141 -4.73 11.04 7.96
N ILE A 142 -4.62 11.85 6.91
CA ILE A 142 -4.25 11.42 5.57
C ILE A 142 -2.90 12.07 5.25
N PRO A 143 -1.77 11.35 5.42
CA PRO A 143 -0.45 11.86 5.05
C PRO A 143 -0.38 12.22 3.57
N LEU A 144 0.29 13.32 3.24
CA LEU A 144 0.39 13.86 1.88
C LEU A 144 1.85 14.16 1.53
N ALA A 145 2.23 13.83 0.30
CA ALA A 145 3.44 14.35 -0.32
C ALA A 145 3.27 15.84 -0.68
N GLY A 146 4.38 16.56 -0.80
CA GLY A 146 4.35 18.00 -1.10
C GLY A 146 3.64 18.36 -2.41
N GLY A 147 3.67 17.46 -3.41
CA GLY A 147 2.94 17.64 -4.67
C GLY A 147 1.43 17.38 -4.59
N GLU A 148 0.93 16.83 -3.49
CA GLU A 148 -0.47 16.44 -3.31
C GLU A 148 -1.31 17.51 -2.60
N LEU A 149 -0.69 18.59 -2.11
CA LEU A 149 -1.36 19.63 -1.33
C LEU A 149 -2.40 20.41 -2.16
N ASP A 150 -2.11 20.59 -3.45
CA ASP A 150 -2.97 21.35 -4.37
C ASP A 150 -4.19 20.55 -4.84
N LEU A 151 -4.27 19.27 -4.46
CA LEU A 151 -5.44 18.43 -4.66
C LEU A 151 -6.60 18.81 -3.71
N PHE A 152 -6.33 19.60 -2.67
CA PHE A 152 -7.31 20.00 -1.66
C PHE A 152 -7.44 21.51 -1.56
N THR A 153 -8.68 22.00 -1.52
CA THR A 153 -9.02 23.42 -1.32
C THR A 153 -9.13 23.80 0.17
N ALA A 154 -8.68 22.92 1.07
CA ALA A 154 -8.77 23.09 2.52
C ALA A 154 -7.80 24.18 3.05
N GLY A 155 -8.11 24.73 4.22
CA GLY A 155 -7.22 25.67 4.91
C GLY A 155 -5.85 25.04 5.20
N ARG A 156 -4.79 25.86 5.19
CA ARG A 156 -3.40 25.40 5.40
C ARG A 156 -2.81 26.02 6.67
N CYS A 157 -2.38 25.18 7.60
CA CYS A 157 -1.60 25.56 8.77
C CYS A 157 -0.13 25.20 8.54
N ASP A 158 0.68 26.22 8.26
CA ASP A 158 2.12 26.08 8.04
C ASP A 158 2.86 27.18 8.79
N ASN A 159 3.22 26.89 10.03
CA ASN A 159 3.93 27.82 10.89
C ASN A 159 4.96 27.11 11.76
N ALA A 160 5.75 27.88 12.52
CA ALA A 160 6.81 27.31 13.35
C ALA A 160 6.29 26.34 14.43
N ALA A 161 5.07 26.53 14.94
CA ALA A 161 4.50 25.62 15.92
C ALA A 161 4.11 24.29 15.26
N SER A 162 3.39 24.34 14.14
CA SER A 162 2.95 23.12 13.43
C SER A 162 4.14 22.27 12.99
N ARG A 163 5.20 22.90 12.45
CA ARG A 163 6.42 22.21 11.98
C ARG A 163 7.23 21.56 13.10
N ASN A 164 6.98 21.92 14.35
CA ASN A 164 7.66 21.34 15.52
C ASN A 164 6.77 20.35 16.28
N SER A 165 5.52 20.16 15.86
CA SER A 165 4.54 19.29 16.52
C SER A 165 4.27 18.03 15.68
N LEU A 166 3.79 16.98 16.33
CA LEU A 166 3.14 15.83 15.73
C LEU A 166 1.64 15.83 16.07
N PRO A 167 0.79 15.18 15.26
CA PRO A 167 -0.66 15.11 15.52
C PRO A 167 -1.04 14.46 16.86
N LEU A 168 -0.16 13.62 17.40
CA LEU A 168 -0.40 12.81 18.61
C LEU A 168 0.47 13.25 19.80
N ASP A 169 1.10 14.43 19.73
CA ASP A 169 1.82 14.99 20.88
C ASP A 169 0.83 15.37 22.00
N ASP A 170 1.27 15.27 23.26
CA ASP A 170 0.46 15.66 24.42
C ASP A 170 0.12 17.17 24.42
N ASP A 171 1.05 18.00 23.94
CA ASP A 171 0.86 19.43 23.76
C ASP A 171 0.17 19.71 22.42
N GLU A 172 -1.13 19.95 22.47
CA GLU A 172 -1.96 20.09 21.28
C GLU A 172 -1.65 21.36 20.47
N LEU A 173 -1.44 21.20 19.16
CA LEU A 173 -1.36 22.34 18.26
C LEU A 173 -2.70 23.08 18.23
N LEU A 174 -2.66 24.39 18.49
CA LEU A 174 -3.83 25.26 18.36
C LEU A 174 -3.94 25.84 16.94
N TRP A 175 -5.12 25.70 16.34
CA TRP A 175 -5.51 26.36 15.11
C TRP A 175 -6.76 27.20 15.37
N GLU A 176 -6.71 28.50 15.04
CA GLU A 176 -7.77 29.47 15.34
C GLU A 176 -8.19 29.52 16.84
N GLY A 177 -7.23 29.26 17.73
CA GLY A 177 -7.44 29.29 19.18
C GLY A 177 -8.11 28.03 19.76
N ARG A 178 -8.23 26.95 18.98
CA ARG A 178 -8.75 25.65 19.42
C ARG A 178 -7.79 24.54 19.05
N PRO A 179 -7.83 23.37 19.71
CA PRO A 179 -7.08 22.21 19.26
C PRO A 179 -7.40 21.89 17.80
N PHE A 180 -6.37 21.59 17.01
CA PHE A 180 -6.48 21.45 15.56
C PHE A 180 -7.54 20.42 15.10
N TYR A 181 -7.84 19.42 15.92
CA TYR A 181 -8.81 18.37 15.66
C TYR A 181 -10.25 18.71 16.09
N GLN A 182 -10.47 19.85 16.78
CA GLN A 182 -11.80 20.32 17.23
C GLN A 182 -12.43 21.35 16.28
N VAL A 183 -11.77 21.64 15.17
CA VAL A 183 -12.33 22.46 14.09
C VAL A 183 -13.36 21.65 13.30
N ALA A 184 -14.37 22.33 12.74
CA ALA A 184 -15.44 21.64 12.01
C ALA A 184 -15.00 21.15 10.63
N GLU A 185 -14.14 21.92 9.96
CA GLU A 185 -13.73 21.69 8.58
C GLU A 185 -12.39 20.96 8.48
N PRO A 186 -12.20 20.09 7.49
CA PRO A 186 -10.89 19.53 7.18
C PRO A 186 -9.84 20.61 6.91
N ALA A 187 -8.60 20.34 7.30
CA ALA A 187 -7.49 21.26 7.06
C ALA A 187 -6.17 20.52 6.87
N LEU A 188 -5.28 21.17 6.12
CA LEU A 188 -3.92 20.72 5.84
C LEU A 188 -2.98 21.27 6.90
N PHE A 189 -2.16 20.40 7.48
CA PHE A 189 -1.18 20.76 8.49
C PHE A 189 0.21 20.30 8.07
N HIS A 190 1.18 21.20 8.23
CA HIS A 190 2.59 20.88 8.07
C HIS A 190 3.19 20.52 9.43
N TRP A 191 3.27 19.22 9.68
CA TRP A 191 3.85 18.62 10.89
C TRP A 191 5.36 18.47 10.79
N LYS A 192 5.98 18.13 11.91
CA LYS A 192 7.40 17.76 11.97
C LYS A 192 7.79 16.65 10.99
N LYS A 193 6.90 15.70 10.72
CA LYS A 193 7.13 14.54 9.82
C LYS A 193 6.63 14.75 8.39
N GLY A 194 6.07 15.91 8.06
CA GLY A 194 5.55 16.20 6.72
C GLY A 194 4.12 16.73 6.75
N TRP A 195 3.47 16.70 5.59
CA TRP A 195 2.11 17.21 5.43
C TRP A 195 1.06 16.15 5.66
N SER A 196 -0.10 16.57 6.14
CA SER A 196 -1.30 15.72 6.12
C SER A 196 -2.57 16.57 5.99
N LEU A 197 -3.63 15.93 5.50
CA LEU A 197 -5.00 16.37 5.68
C LEU A 197 -5.55 15.75 6.97
N ILE A 198 -6.02 16.59 7.87
CA ILE A 198 -6.73 16.17 9.07
C ILE A 198 -8.23 16.20 8.78
N LEU A 199 -8.90 15.09 9.11
CA LEU A 199 -10.35 14.94 9.11
C LEU A 199 -10.84 14.90 10.57
N PRO A 200 -11.27 16.04 11.14
CA PRO A 200 -11.92 16.10 12.45
C PRO A 200 -13.16 15.23 12.55
N ARG A 201 -13.60 14.97 13.78
CA ARG A 201 -14.84 14.24 14.08
C ARG A 201 -16.04 14.84 13.33
N GLY A 202 -16.75 13.99 12.59
CA GLY A 202 -17.93 14.38 11.80
C GLY A 202 -17.64 15.13 10.50
N SER A 203 -16.37 15.36 10.14
CA SER A 203 -16.00 16.02 8.89
C SER A 203 -15.91 15.03 7.72
N THR A 204 -15.87 15.57 6.50
CA THR A 204 -15.74 14.79 5.26
C THR A 204 -14.63 15.35 4.39
N CYS A 205 -13.88 14.48 3.70
CA CYS A 205 -12.87 14.88 2.73
C CYS A 205 -13.44 15.92 1.74
N PRO A 206 -12.73 17.03 1.46
CA PRO A 206 -13.20 18.08 0.54
C PRO A 206 -13.51 17.59 -0.89
N ASN A 207 -12.91 16.46 -1.27
CA ASN A 207 -13.10 15.83 -2.56
C ASN A 207 -14.20 14.76 -2.58
N LEU A 208 -14.88 14.52 -1.46
CA LEU A 208 -16.04 13.63 -1.42
C LEU A 208 -17.28 14.37 -1.94
N ASN A 209 -17.95 13.82 -2.94
CA ASN A 209 -19.21 14.37 -3.45
C ASN A 209 -20.43 13.84 -2.69
N ASP A 210 -21.60 14.44 -2.94
CA ASP A 210 -22.88 14.08 -2.29
C ASP A 210 -23.34 12.64 -2.57
N ARG A 211 -22.74 11.97 -3.56
CA ARG A 211 -22.99 10.56 -3.91
C ARG A 211 -21.99 9.61 -3.25
N GLY A 212 -21.12 10.10 -2.37
CA GLY A 212 -20.10 9.31 -1.69
C GLY A 212 -18.92 8.92 -2.59
N GLN A 213 -18.67 9.64 -3.68
CA GLN A 213 -17.57 9.36 -4.62
C GLN A 213 -16.48 10.43 -4.53
N CYS A 214 -15.23 10.00 -4.67
CA CYS A 214 -14.09 10.91 -4.75
C CYS A 214 -14.09 11.61 -6.12
N ARG A 215 -14.10 12.95 -6.13
CA ARG A 215 -14.07 13.79 -7.35
C ARG A 215 -12.76 13.69 -8.13
N MET A 216 -11.71 13.24 -7.47
CA MET A 216 -10.35 13.13 -8.00
C MET A 216 -9.87 11.68 -7.91
N TYR A 217 -10.76 10.71 -8.20
CA TYR A 217 -10.48 9.30 -7.92
C TYR A 217 -9.16 8.84 -8.55
N ASP A 218 -8.91 9.17 -9.81
CA ASP A 218 -7.69 8.79 -10.53
C ASP A 218 -6.45 9.53 -10.00
N ASP A 219 -6.60 10.79 -9.58
CA ASP A 219 -5.52 11.65 -9.08
C ASP A 219 -5.36 11.62 -7.56
N ARG A 220 -6.09 10.75 -6.85
CA ARG A 220 -6.12 10.72 -5.38
C ARG A 220 -4.72 10.51 -4.79
N PRO A 221 -4.44 11.04 -3.58
CA PRO A 221 -3.14 10.88 -2.94
C PRO A 221 -2.71 9.42 -2.84
N GLU A 222 -1.42 9.17 -2.79
CA GLU A 222 -0.84 7.83 -2.70
C GLU A 222 -1.48 7.02 -1.56
N VAL A 223 -1.59 7.60 -0.35
CA VAL A 223 -2.21 6.92 0.80
C VAL A 223 -3.69 6.57 0.57
N CYS A 224 -4.41 7.32 -0.27
CA CYS A 224 -5.79 7.02 -0.64
C CYS A 224 -5.88 5.93 -1.73
N ARG A 225 -4.77 5.65 -2.41
CA ARG A 225 -4.61 4.49 -3.31
C ARG A 225 -4.16 3.26 -2.56
N ARG A 226 -3.52 3.44 -1.39
CA ARG A 226 -3.02 2.34 -0.58
C ARG A 226 -4.13 1.36 -0.19
N PRO A 227 -3.76 0.09 -0.04
CA PRO A 227 -4.73 -1.01 -0.09
C PRO A 227 -5.84 -1.04 0.96
N GLN A 228 -6.81 -1.94 0.76
CA GLN A 228 -7.46 -2.63 1.88
C GLN A 228 -6.99 -4.09 1.98
N ILE A 229 -6.21 -4.55 0.99
CA ILE A 229 -5.39 -5.78 1.01
C ILE A 229 -3.88 -5.46 0.88
N PHE A 230 -3.14 -5.50 1.98
CA PHE A 230 -1.75 -5.03 2.09
C PHE A 230 -0.75 -6.18 2.07
N PRO A 231 0.35 -6.06 1.32
CA PRO A 231 1.46 -6.97 1.45
C PRO A 231 2.33 -6.56 2.64
N TYR A 232 2.67 -7.54 3.45
CA TYR A 232 3.68 -7.48 4.49
C TYR A 232 4.72 -8.54 4.19
N MET A 233 5.60 -8.27 3.23
CA MET A 233 6.83 -9.04 3.05
C MET A 233 7.82 -8.67 4.14
N ILE A 234 7.94 -7.36 4.39
CA ILE A 234 8.74 -6.78 5.46
C ILE A 234 7.91 -5.76 6.25
N GLU A 235 8.11 -5.72 7.56
CA GLU A 235 7.44 -4.80 8.49
C GLU A 235 8.51 -4.01 9.28
N PRO A 236 8.42 -2.68 9.39
CA PRO A 236 9.31 -1.91 10.24
C PRO A 236 9.22 -2.35 11.70
N LEU A 237 10.36 -2.55 12.34
CA LEU A 237 10.45 -2.64 13.79
C LEU A 237 10.53 -1.23 14.36
N GLU A 238 9.85 -0.98 15.48
CA GLU A 238 10.02 0.26 16.22
C GLU A 238 11.49 0.41 16.58
N SER A 239 12.16 1.37 15.95
CA SER A 239 13.56 1.66 16.20
C SER A 239 13.67 2.46 17.50
N VAL A 240 14.60 2.05 18.37
CA VAL A 240 15.10 2.94 19.43
C VAL A 240 15.86 4.09 18.75
N GLU A 241 15.68 5.33 19.22
CA GLU A 241 16.36 6.50 18.65
C GLU A 241 17.88 6.26 18.54
N GLY A 242 18.41 6.30 17.32
CA GLY A 242 19.85 6.22 17.03
C GLY A 242 20.29 5.00 16.21
N ASP A 243 19.47 3.95 16.11
CA ASP A 243 19.77 2.77 15.30
C ASP A 243 19.15 2.83 13.89
N ALA A 244 19.80 2.17 12.93
CA ALA A 244 19.22 1.99 11.60
C ALA A 244 17.91 1.19 11.74
N PRO A 245 16.82 1.61 11.05
CA PRO A 245 15.52 0.93 11.18
C PRO A 245 15.64 -0.51 10.72
N ALA A 246 15.49 -1.44 11.67
CA ALA A 246 15.41 -2.86 11.38
C ALA A 246 14.00 -3.21 10.87
N MET A 247 13.92 -4.15 9.95
CA MET A 247 12.67 -4.66 9.38
C MET A 247 12.53 -6.14 9.73
N ARG A 248 11.31 -6.66 9.86
CA ARG A 248 11.03 -8.08 10.08
C ARG A 248 10.33 -8.71 8.89
N ILE A 249 10.75 -9.90 8.48
CA ILE A 249 10.03 -10.69 7.46
C ILE A 249 8.68 -11.20 8.02
N ARG A 250 7.61 -11.09 7.23
CA ARG A 250 6.26 -11.55 7.60
C ARG A 250 5.57 -12.43 6.57
N GLN A 251 5.87 -12.27 5.28
CA GLN A 251 5.25 -13.02 4.16
C GLN A 251 3.72 -13.14 4.28
N SER A 252 3.06 -12.01 4.57
CA SER A 252 1.63 -11.99 4.86
C SER A 252 0.88 -11.04 3.93
N LEU A 253 -0.40 -11.34 3.71
CA LEU A 253 -1.36 -10.45 3.06
C LEU A 253 -2.42 -10.05 4.11
N LEU A 254 -2.42 -8.79 4.53
CA LEU A 254 -3.41 -8.27 5.48
C LEU A 254 -4.64 -7.76 4.73
N ALA A 255 -5.83 -8.21 5.09
CA ALA A 255 -7.09 -7.83 4.46
C ALA A 255 -8.06 -7.21 5.48
N VAL A 256 -8.49 -5.97 5.23
CA VAL A 256 -9.35 -5.18 6.12
C VAL A 256 -10.83 -5.44 5.84
N VAL A 257 -11.50 -6.20 6.71
CA VAL A 257 -12.88 -6.71 6.48
C VAL A 257 -13.97 -5.64 6.64
N ASP A 258 -13.60 -4.45 7.12
CA ASP A 258 -14.49 -3.28 7.12
C ASP A 258 -14.75 -2.77 5.70
N CYS A 259 -13.86 -3.07 4.76
CA CYS A 259 -14.04 -2.73 3.36
C CYS A 259 -15.09 -3.63 2.69
N PRO A 260 -16.08 -3.07 1.97
CA PRO A 260 -17.15 -3.85 1.34
C PRO A 260 -16.67 -4.94 0.37
N TYR A 261 -15.71 -4.63 -0.51
CA TYR A 261 -15.22 -5.65 -1.45
C TYR A 261 -14.38 -6.71 -0.74
N VAL A 262 -13.58 -6.35 0.28
CA VAL A 262 -12.80 -7.34 1.04
C VAL A 262 -13.73 -8.33 1.71
N ARG A 263 -14.82 -7.85 2.32
CA ARG A 263 -15.84 -8.72 2.91
C ARG A 263 -16.51 -9.62 1.88
N ALA A 264 -16.75 -9.12 0.67
CA ALA A 264 -17.45 -9.81 -0.39
C ALA A 264 -16.58 -10.83 -1.15
N LEU A 265 -15.28 -10.59 -1.23
CA LEU A 265 -14.33 -11.34 -2.07
C LEU A 265 -13.25 -12.07 -1.26
N GLN A 266 -13.61 -12.57 -0.07
CA GLN A 266 -12.63 -13.22 0.82
C GLN A 266 -12.01 -14.46 0.18
N ASP A 267 -12.79 -15.23 -0.59
CA ASP A 267 -12.32 -16.44 -1.27
C ASP A 267 -11.32 -16.08 -2.38
N GLU A 268 -11.64 -15.09 -3.22
CA GLU A 268 -10.74 -14.62 -4.27
C GLU A 268 -9.45 -13.99 -3.72
N ILE A 269 -9.53 -13.29 -2.58
CA ILE A 269 -8.37 -12.75 -1.87
C ILE A 269 -7.52 -13.88 -1.27
N ALA A 270 -8.15 -14.94 -0.75
CA ALA A 270 -7.45 -16.11 -0.25
C ALA A 270 -6.75 -16.89 -1.37
N ASP A 271 -7.38 -17.01 -2.53
CA ASP A 271 -6.78 -17.62 -3.72
C ASP A 271 -5.58 -16.81 -4.23
N TYR A 272 -5.70 -15.47 -4.27
CA TYR A 272 -4.58 -14.58 -4.59
C TYR A 272 -3.42 -14.76 -3.60
N ALA A 273 -3.71 -14.80 -2.28
CA ALA A 273 -2.69 -15.00 -1.25
C ALA A 273 -1.98 -16.36 -1.41
N ALA A 274 -2.75 -17.43 -1.62
CA ALA A 274 -2.22 -18.78 -1.81
C ALA A 274 -1.39 -18.92 -3.09
N ALA A 275 -1.80 -18.26 -4.18
CA ALA A 275 -1.04 -18.21 -5.42
C ALA A 275 0.22 -17.35 -5.30
N SER A 276 0.23 -16.36 -4.42
CA SER A 276 1.40 -15.52 -4.14
C SER A 276 2.31 -16.07 -3.01
N GLU A 277 2.00 -17.25 -2.47
CA GLU A 277 2.70 -17.85 -1.33
C GLU A 277 2.70 -16.97 -0.05
N LEU A 278 1.59 -16.27 0.20
CA LEU A 278 1.40 -15.37 1.35
C LEU A 278 0.39 -15.93 2.35
N ASN A 279 0.63 -15.64 3.64
CA ASN A 279 -0.32 -15.93 4.71
C ASN A 279 -1.41 -14.85 4.77
N LEU A 280 -2.68 -15.21 4.55
CA LEU A 280 -3.80 -14.27 4.66
C LEU A 280 -4.13 -13.97 6.14
N VAL A 281 -4.14 -12.69 6.49
CA VAL A 281 -4.56 -12.18 7.81
C VAL A 281 -5.77 -11.27 7.62
N LEU A 282 -6.92 -11.64 8.19
CA LEU A 282 -8.13 -10.83 8.15
C LEU A 282 -8.24 -9.98 9.42
N LYS A 283 -8.43 -8.66 9.28
CA LYS A 283 -8.48 -7.73 10.42
C LYS A 283 -9.61 -6.70 10.29
N GLN A 284 -10.18 -6.31 11.43
CA GLN A 284 -11.06 -5.13 11.55
C GLN A 284 -10.21 -3.91 11.94
N ASN A 285 -10.44 -2.78 11.28
CA ASN A 285 -9.63 -1.57 11.42
C ASN A 285 -10.36 -0.48 12.24
N LYS A 286 -11.70 -0.46 12.22
CA LYS A 286 -12.53 0.52 12.95
C LYS A 286 -13.47 -0.18 13.94
N SER A 287 -12.91 -0.61 15.07
CA SER A 287 -13.65 -1.08 16.26
C SER A 287 -13.34 -0.20 17.46
#